data_AF-A0A530QJB1-F1
#
_entry.id   AF-A0A530QJB1-F1
#
_cell.length_a   1.000
_cell.length_b   1.000
_cell.length_c   1.000
_cell.angle_alpha   90.00
_cell.angle_beta   90.00
_cell.angle_gamma   90.00
#
_symmetry.space_group_name_H-M   'P 1'
#
loop_
_entity.id
_entity.type
_entity.pdbx_description
1 polymer ?
#
loop_
_entity_poly.entity_id
_entity_poly.type
_entity_poly.pdbx_seq_one_letter_code
_entity_poly.pdbx_strand_id
1 'polypeptide(L)'
;MDPISKFLVAYKIPIGPWGKAFFGFLTDNFDTIFRAFSNGLNFLLDGLVDILLVVPPVLLALVIAVIAWFLQRSRPLAIAVFIGLIFIINQNLWKQT
;
A
#
# COMPACT_ATOMS: atom_id res chain seq x y z
N MET A 1 37.55 28.56 -14.05
CA MET A 1 36.51 28.14 -15.00
C MET A 1 37.07 28.31 -16.40
N ASP A 2 37.35 27.19 -17.05
CA ASP A 2 37.80 27.10 -18.42
C ASP A 2 36.80 27.74 -19.41
N PRO A 3 37.26 28.24 -20.57
CA PRO A 3 36.41 28.91 -21.55
C PRO A 3 35.23 28.06 -22.05
N ILE A 4 35.42 26.73 -22.08
CA ILE A 4 34.44 25.76 -22.54
C ILE A 4 33.30 25.63 -21.51
N SER A 5 33.62 25.51 -20.22
CA SER A 5 32.61 25.52 -19.16
C SER A 5 31.76 26.80 -19.13
N LYS A 6 32.34 27.97 -19.42
CA LYS A 6 31.56 29.23 -19.51
C LYS A 6 30.52 29.20 -20.63
N PHE A 7 30.86 28.61 -21.77
CA PHE A 7 29.95 28.48 -22.91
C PHE A 7 28.80 27.50 -22.61
N LEU A 8 29.10 26.37 -21.95
CA LEU A 8 28.09 25.37 -21.56
C LEU A 8 27.11 25.91 -20.51
N VAL A 9 27.57 26.77 -19.59
CA VAL A 9 26.70 27.40 -18.58
C VAL A 9 25.88 28.55 -19.17
N ALA A 10 26.36 29.20 -20.24
CA ALA A 10 25.65 30.30 -20.89
C ALA A 10 24.39 29.84 -21.63
N TYR A 11 24.40 28.63 -22.21
CA TYR A 11 23.25 28.01 -22.86
C TYR A 11 22.64 26.90 -21.99
N LYS A 12 21.93 27.29 -20.93
CA LYS A 12 21.19 26.34 -20.10
C LYS A 12 20.04 25.73 -20.90
N ILE A 13 20.07 24.41 -21.10
CA ILE A 13 18.95 23.67 -21.65
C ILE A 13 17.76 23.81 -20.69
N PRO A 14 16.61 24.35 -21.14
CA PRO A 14 15.46 24.62 -20.28
C PRO A 14 14.65 23.34 -20.02
N ILE A 15 15.28 22.33 -19.41
CA ILE A 15 14.62 21.06 -19.07
C ILE A 15 13.50 21.27 -18.05
N GLY A 16 13.63 22.26 -17.15
CA GLY A 16 12.58 22.61 -16.19
C GLY A 16 11.26 23.02 -16.86
N PRO A 17 11.25 24.06 -17.72
CA PRO A 17 10.07 24.46 -18.48
C PRO A 17 9.50 23.36 -19.38
N TRP A 18 10.36 22.58 -20.05
CA TRP A 18 9.93 21.49 -20.92
C TRP A 18 9.27 20.36 -20.13
N GLY A 19 9.87 19.97 -19.00
CA GLY A 19 9.28 19.02 -18.07
C GLY A 19 7.93 19.50 -17.55
N LYS A 20 7.83 20.77 -17.13
CA LYS A 20 6.56 21.36 -16.67
C LYS A 20 5.48 21.32 -17.74
N ALA A 21 5.80 21.64 -18.99
CA ALA A 21 4.85 21.57 -20.10
C ALA A 21 4.42 20.14 -20.41
N PHE A 22 5.36 19.18 -20.39
CA PHE A 22 5.07 17.76 -20.61
C PHE A 22 4.21 17.15 -19.50
N PHE A 23 4.58 17.33 -18.23
CA PHE A 23 3.78 16.87 -17.10
C PHE A 23 2.44 17.59 -17.02
N GLY A 24 2.37 18.87 -17.39
CA GLY A 24 1.13 19.62 -17.54
C GLY A 24 0.20 18.96 -18.57
N PHE A 25 0.70 18.72 -19.80
CA PHE A 25 -0.07 18.02 -20.84
C PHE A 25 -0.56 16.64 -20.38
N LEU A 26 0.31 15.86 -19.72
CA LEU A 26 -0.03 14.53 -19.24
C LEU A 26 -1.10 14.58 -18.15
N THR A 27 -1.00 15.54 -17.23
CA THR A 27 -2.01 15.72 -16.18
C THR A 27 -3.31 16.24 -16.79
N ASP A 28 -3.29 17.29 -17.60
CA ASP A 28 -4.50 17.92 -18.15
C ASP A 28 -5.32 16.96 -19.04
N ASN A 29 -4.66 16.09 -19.82
CA ASN A 29 -5.33 15.18 -20.74
C ASN A 29 -5.67 13.82 -20.11
N PHE A 30 -4.90 13.35 -19.13
CA PHE A 30 -5.08 12.04 -18.51
C PHE A 30 -5.59 12.11 -17.07
N ASP A 31 -5.88 13.29 -16.52
CA ASP A 31 -6.42 13.48 -15.17
C ASP A 31 -7.64 12.56 -14.93
N THR A 32 -8.55 12.49 -15.89
CA THR A 32 -9.72 11.60 -15.80
C THR A 32 -9.33 10.12 -15.73
N ILE A 33 -8.31 9.70 -16.49
CA ILE A 33 -7.81 8.32 -16.50
C ILE A 33 -7.08 8.00 -15.19
N PHE A 34 -6.24 8.91 -14.70
CA PHE A 34 -5.55 8.76 -13.41
C PHE A 34 -6.52 8.74 -12.23
N ARG A 35 -7.57 9.57 -12.27
CA ARG A 35 -8.64 9.55 -11.26
C ARG A 35 -9.44 8.24 -11.33
N ALA A 36 -9.82 7.79 -12.52
CA ALA A 36 -10.52 6.52 -12.69
C ALA A 36 -9.67 5.34 -12.20
N PHE A 37 -8.37 5.33 -12.51
CA PHE A 37 -7.42 4.32 -12.03
C PHE A 37 -7.27 4.36 -10.52
N SER A 38 -7.06 5.55 -9.94
CA SER A 38 -6.95 5.74 -8.49
C SER A 38 -8.22 5.28 -7.77
N ASN A 39 -9.39 5.66 -8.29
CA ASN A 39 -10.67 5.24 -7.73
C ASN A 39 -10.89 3.74 -7.87
N GLY A 40 -10.51 3.14 -9.00
CA GLY A 40 -10.58 1.69 -9.18
C GLY A 40 -9.66 0.95 -8.22
N LEU A 41 -8.43 1.44 -8.02
CA LEU A 41 -7.49 0.87 -7.06
C LEU A 41 -8.01 1.01 -5.62
N ASN A 42 -8.50 2.19 -5.24
CA ASN A 42 -9.11 2.41 -3.92
C ASN A 42 -10.31 1.49 -3.73
N PHE A 43 -11.21 1.38 -4.70
CA PHE A 43 -12.35 0.47 -4.62
C PHE A 43 -11.93 -0.99 -4.44
N LEU A 44 -10.89 -1.44 -5.14
CA LEU A 44 -10.36 -2.79 -4.97
C LEU A 44 -9.73 -2.98 -3.59
N LEU A 45 -8.94 -2.01 -3.12
CA LEU A 45 -8.30 -2.07 -1.81
C LEU A 45 -9.35 -2.06 -0.69
N ASP A 46 -10.26 -1.09 -0.71
CA ASP A 46 -11.35 -0.97 0.24
C ASP A 46 -12.24 -2.21 0.22
N GLY A 47 -12.57 -2.73 -0.97
CA GLY A 47 -13.33 -3.98 -1.11
C GLY A 47 -12.61 -5.20 -0.52
N LEU A 48 -11.30 -5.34 -0.73
CA LEU A 48 -10.51 -6.40 -0.10
C LEU A 48 -10.45 -6.24 1.42
N VAL A 49 -10.24 -5.02 1.90
CA VAL A 49 -10.21 -4.71 3.34
C VAL A 49 -11.57 -5.01 3.96
N ASP A 50 -12.66 -4.60 3.34
CA ASP A 50 -14.02 -4.87 3.79
C ASP A 50 -14.30 -6.37 3.84
N ILE A 51 -13.98 -7.13 2.79
CA ILE A 51 -14.14 -8.60 2.79
C ILE A 51 -13.36 -9.24 3.95
N LEU A 52 -12.13 -8.77 4.19
CA LEU A 52 -11.30 -9.29 5.27
C LEU A 52 -11.84 -8.91 6.66
N LEU A 53 -12.46 -7.73 6.78
CA LEU A 53 -13.05 -7.21 8.02
C LEU A 53 -14.50 -7.68 8.26
N VAL A 54 -15.21 -8.20 7.25
CA VAL A 54 -16.55 -8.80 7.41
C VAL A 54 -16.50 -9.95 8.41
N VAL A 55 -15.41 -10.73 8.40
CA VAL A 55 -15.21 -11.80 9.38
C VAL A 55 -14.70 -11.18 10.68
N PRO A 56 -15.39 -11.39 11.82
CA PRO A 56 -14.90 -10.95 13.12
C PRO A 56 -13.44 -11.40 13.34
N PRO A 57 -12.53 -10.49 13.71
CA PRO A 57 -11.10 -10.81 13.85
C PRO A 57 -10.84 -11.99 14.80
N VAL A 58 -11.68 -12.11 15.83
CA VAL A 58 -11.64 -13.21 16.80
C VAL A 58 -11.95 -14.57 16.15
N LEU A 59 -12.90 -14.62 15.21
CA LEU A 59 -13.20 -15.85 14.47
C LEU A 59 -12.05 -16.23 13.55
N LEU A 60 -11.44 -15.26 12.87
CA LEU A 60 -10.25 -15.48 12.05
C LEU A 60 -9.08 -16.00 12.89
N ALA A 61 -8.85 -15.42 14.06
CA ALA A 61 -7.83 -15.90 15.01
C ALA A 61 -8.09 -17.34 15.46
N LEU A 62 -9.35 -17.70 15.71
CA LEU A 62 -9.74 -19.07 16.06
C LEU A 62 -9.50 -20.05 14.91
N VAL A 63 -9.90 -19.69 13.68
CA VAL A 63 -9.65 -20.52 12.49
C VAL A 63 -8.15 -20.74 12.26
N ILE A 64 -7.34 -19.67 12.37
CA ILE A 64 -5.87 -19.77 12.22
C ILE A 64 -5.28 -20.66 13.31
N ALA A 65 -5.74 -20.53 14.56
CA ALA A 65 -5.29 -21.39 15.65
C ALA A 65 -5.66 -22.87 15.43
N VAL A 66 -6.85 -23.16 14.90
CA VAL A 66 -7.27 -24.53 14.54
C VAL A 66 -6.44 -25.09 13.40
N ILE A 67 -6.15 -24.28 12.36
CA ILE A 67 -5.28 -24.67 11.25
C ILE A 67 -3.86 -24.94 11.76
N ALA A 68 -3.31 -24.05 12.59
CA ALA A 68 -1.99 -24.23 13.21
C ALA A 68 -1.96 -25.50 14.06
N TRP A 69 -3.02 -25.79 14.81
CA TRP A 69 -3.13 -27.04 15.56
C TRP A 69 -3.16 -28.26 14.64
N PHE A 70 -3.90 -28.21 13.54
CA PHE A 70 -4.00 -29.31 12.58
C PHE A 70 -2.66 -29.58 11.88
N LEU A 71 -1.96 -28.53 11.45
CA LEU A 71 -0.72 -28.63 10.70
C LEU A 71 0.48 -29.01 11.60
N GLN A 72 0.60 -28.38 12.76
CA GLN A 72 1.72 -28.63 13.67
C GLN A 72 1.47 -29.78 14.65
N ARG A 73 0.21 -30.23 14.79
CA ARG A 73 -0.29 -31.22 15.78
C ARG A 73 0.09 -30.93 17.24
N SER A 74 0.61 -29.74 17.53
CA SER A 74 1.10 -29.31 18.84
C SER A 74 0.13 -28.31 19.47
N ARG A 75 -0.52 -28.75 20.55
CA ARG A 75 -1.42 -27.92 21.36
C ARG A 75 -0.78 -26.64 21.93
N PRO A 76 0.47 -26.64 22.46
CA PRO A 76 1.04 -25.41 23.02
C PRO A 76 1.27 -24.34 21.96
N LEU A 77 1.64 -24.72 20.74
CA LEU A 77 1.87 -23.78 19.64
C LEU A 77 0.55 -23.15 19.16
N ALA A 78 -0.52 -23.93 19.05
CA ALA A 78 -1.85 -23.43 18.70
C ALA A 78 -2.37 -22.40 19.72
N ILE A 79 -2.19 -22.68 21.02
CA ILE A 79 -2.58 -21.75 22.10
C ILE A 79 -1.74 -20.47 22.04
N ALA A 80 -0.42 -20.59 21.83
CA ALA A 80 0.46 -19.42 21.69
C ALA A 80 0.05 -18.54 20.50
N VAL A 81 -0.27 -19.15 19.35
CA VAL A 81 -0.78 -18.44 18.16
C VAL A 81 -2.09 -17.73 18.45
N PHE A 82 -3.04 -18.40 19.11
CA PHE A 82 -4.34 -17.80 19.46
C PHE A 82 -4.17 -16.59 20.38
N ILE A 83 -3.36 -16.72 21.43
CA ILE A 83 -3.07 -15.62 22.38
C ILE A 83 -2.38 -14.47 21.65
N GLY A 84 -1.39 -14.75 20.79
CA GLY A 84 -0.70 -13.73 20.02
C GLY A 84 -1.63 -12.96 19.07
N LEU A 85 -2.55 -13.65 18.40
CA LEU A 85 -3.52 -13.01 17.52
C LEU A 85 -4.55 -12.17 18.30
N ILE A 86 -5.03 -12.67 19.46
CA ILE A 86 -5.87 -11.86 20.36
C ILE A 86 -5.13 -10.61 20.83
N PHE A 87 -3.84 -10.71 21.14
CA PHE A 87 -3.02 -9.56 21.53
C PHE A 87 -2.94 -8.54 20.39
N ILE A 88 -2.68 -8.96 19.15
CA ILE A 88 -2.67 -8.07 17.97
C ILE A 88 -4.01 -7.34 17.81
N ILE A 89 -5.12 -8.04 17.97
CA ILE A 89 -6.47 -7.45 17.92
C ILE A 89 -6.66 -6.43 19.05
N ASN A 90 -6.21 -6.74 20.26
CA ASN A 90 -6.29 -5.84 21.42
C ASN A 90 -5.48 -4.55 21.23
N GLN A 91 -4.36 -4.59 20.50
CA GLN A 91 -3.54 -3.42 20.18
C GLN A 91 -4.14 -2.53 19.08
N ASN A 92 -5.36 -2.81 18.60
CA ASN A 92 -6.01 -2.13 17.47
C ASN A 92 -5.20 -2.16 16.16
N LEU A 93 -4.20 -3.04 16.04
CA LEU A 93 -3.39 -3.19 14.83
C LEU A 93 -4.13 -3.90 13.68
N TRP A 94 -5.35 -4.38 13.94
CA TRP A 94 -6.14 -5.13 12.97
C TRP A 94 -6.91 -4.23 11.98
N LYS A 95 -7.35 -3.06 12.42
CA LYS A 95 -7.99 -2.08 11.54
C LYS A 95 -6.95 -1.06 11.12
N GLN A 96 -6.94 -0.70 9.82
CA GLN A 96 -6.17 0.45 9.37
C GLN A 96 -6.69 1.67 10.14
N THR A 97 -5.78 2.30 10.91
CA THR A 97 -6.02 3.59 11.56
C THR A 97 -5.55 4.69 10.63
#